data_AF-A0A4Q1JHI9-F1
#
_entry.id   AF-A0A4Q1JHI9-F1
#
_cell.length_a   1.000
_cell.length_b   1.000
_cell.length_c   1.000
_cell.angle_alpha   90.00
_cell.angle_beta   90.00
_cell.angle_gamma   90.00
#
_symmetry.space_group_name_H-M   'P 1'
#
loop_
_entity.id
_entity.type
_entity.pdbx_description
1 polymer ?
#
loop_
_entity_poly.entity_id
_entity_poly.type
_entity_poly.pdbx_seq_one_letter_code
_entity_poly.pdbx_strand_id
1 'polypeptide(L)'
;MESYFEKSSLKSKLTYILLYCLSYGCRIGSSAKETKKRLKVEFEFDAKRIRSCIDLIQDTEGAIFSFSEYGLQKFSFNNVNGDGELYLRLYGILNAIYLQLNSIIELYDVLKIPGKKKVINRFKELEIYEIRNVVASHTVNYMDSENISPKGFSKNFFRITQMFLTAKSEEMNAVDGFDNVREYNLYNSFLEYNRVSEEILYDCVTNYFERIIINKTKRDDLFSHYEINGLEHFNYEILYKNDKLYRDRLNNISEELKMEDEEFDEEMNVDSNISIEKLQDLLETDVTSFKEKVTPPNKS
;
A
#
# COMPACT_ATOMS: atom_id res chain seq x y z
N MET A 1 -25.19 -11.38 0.79
CA MET A 1 -23.88 -12.07 0.85
C MET A 1 -23.20 -12.04 -0.52
N GLU A 2 -23.94 -12.02 -1.64
CA GLU A 2 -23.42 -11.87 -3.01
C GLU A 2 -22.72 -10.51 -3.26
N SER A 3 -23.19 -9.39 -2.70
CA SER A 3 -22.59 -8.06 -2.97
C SER A 3 -21.21 -7.81 -2.33
N TYR A 4 -20.71 -8.72 -1.47
CA TYR A 4 -19.42 -8.54 -0.79
C TYR A 4 -18.24 -9.11 -1.60
N PHE A 5 -18.50 -10.03 -2.53
CA PHE A 5 -17.45 -10.68 -3.33
C PHE A 5 -17.04 -9.87 -4.56
N GLU A 6 -17.96 -9.12 -5.18
CA GLU A 6 -17.70 -8.33 -6.41
C GLU A 6 -16.60 -7.26 -6.27
N LYS A 7 -16.24 -6.86 -5.03
CA LYS A 7 -15.15 -5.89 -4.77
C LYS A 7 -13.95 -6.48 -4.04
N SER A 8 -13.89 -7.80 -3.88
CA SER A 8 -12.79 -8.44 -3.15
C SER A 8 -11.55 -8.61 -4.04
N SER A 9 -10.38 -8.25 -3.52
CA SER A 9 -9.11 -8.44 -4.21
C SER A 9 -8.80 -9.92 -4.41
N LEU A 10 -7.94 -10.25 -5.37
CA LEU A 10 -7.48 -11.62 -5.55
C LEU A 10 -6.83 -12.14 -4.26
N LYS A 11 -6.07 -11.31 -3.53
CA LYS A 11 -5.51 -11.68 -2.21
C LYS A 11 -6.60 -12.08 -1.21
N SER A 12 -7.67 -11.29 -1.12
CA SER A 12 -8.83 -11.61 -0.27
C SER A 12 -9.47 -12.94 -0.68
N LYS A 13 -9.73 -13.14 -1.97
CA LYS A 13 -10.26 -14.40 -2.52
C LYS A 13 -9.38 -15.61 -2.17
N LEU A 14 -8.07 -15.48 -2.33
CA LEU A 14 -7.07 -16.51 -2.00
C LEU A 14 -7.02 -16.83 -0.50
N THR A 15 -7.21 -15.85 0.37
CA THR A 15 -7.29 -16.13 1.82
C THR A 15 -8.51 -16.97 2.19
N TYR A 16 -9.65 -16.83 1.49
CA TYR A 16 -10.80 -17.72 1.70
C TYR A 16 -10.49 -19.17 1.32
N ILE A 17 -9.69 -19.39 0.26
CA ILE A 17 -9.20 -20.73 -0.08
C ILE A 17 -8.32 -21.30 1.04
N LEU A 18 -7.43 -20.50 1.63
CA LEU A 18 -6.61 -20.94 2.77
C LEU A 18 -7.45 -21.24 4.01
N LEU A 19 -8.47 -20.43 4.30
CA LEU A 19 -9.45 -20.69 5.37
C LEU A 19 -10.20 -21.99 5.13
N TYR A 20 -10.56 -22.26 3.87
CA TYR A 20 -11.14 -23.53 3.47
C TYR A 20 -10.19 -24.70 3.80
N CYS A 21 -8.93 -24.62 3.40
CA CYS A 21 -7.92 -25.63 3.74
C CYS A 21 -7.77 -25.83 5.26
N LEU A 22 -7.78 -24.74 6.04
CA LEU A 22 -7.75 -24.80 7.49
C LEU A 22 -8.98 -25.53 8.06
N SER A 23 -10.18 -25.15 7.65
CA SER A 23 -11.42 -25.79 8.11
C SER A 23 -11.49 -27.27 7.73
N TYR A 24 -10.95 -27.64 6.57
CA TYR A 24 -10.85 -29.03 6.13
C TYR A 24 -9.95 -29.87 7.06
N GLY A 25 -8.82 -29.30 7.51
CA GLY A 25 -7.88 -29.96 8.41
C GLY A 25 -8.32 -29.95 9.88
N CYS A 26 -8.82 -28.82 10.37
CA CYS A 26 -9.20 -28.55 11.77
C CYS A 26 -10.66 -28.93 12.06
N ARG A 27 -11.02 -30.21 11.95
CA ARG A 27 -12.40 -30.64 12.27
C ARG A 27 -12.67 -30.58 13.78
N ILE A 28 -13.89 -30.20 14.15
CA ILE A 28 -14.36 -30.20 15.55
C ILE A 28 -14.07 -31.56 16.19
N GLY A 29 -13.44 -31.54 17.37
CA GLY A 29 -13.05 -32.74 18.12
C GLY A 29 -11.77 -33.44 17.65
N SER A 30 -11.08 -32.95 16.61
CA SER A 30 -9.79 -33.51 16.19
C SER A 30 -8.69 -33.16 17.18
N SER A 31 -7.82 -34.12 17.49
CA SER A 31 -6.61 -33.87 18.27
C SER A 31 -5.61 -33.03 17.48
N ALA A 32 -4.69 -32.35 18.18
CA ALA A 32 -3.64 -31.54 17.56
C ALA A 32 -2.77 -32.35 16.57
N LYS A 33 -2.48 -33.61 16.92
CA LYS A 33 -1.74 -34.55 16.08
C LYS A 33 -2.47 -34.91 14.78
N GLU A 34 -3.79 -35.08 14.83
CA GLU A 34 -4.60 -35.34 13.63
C GLU A 34 -4.68 -34.11 12.73
N THR A 35 -4.88 -32.92 13.31
CA THR A 35 -4.84 -31.65 12.59
C THR A 35 -3.52 -31.47 11.87
N LYS A 36 -2.40 -31.69 12.58
CA LYS A 36 -1.05 -31.65 12.00
C LYS A 36 -0.93 -32.57 10.77
N LYS A 37 -1.38 -33.82 10.89
CA LYS A 37 -1.31 -34.80 9.81
C LYS A 37 -2.17 -34.40 8.59
N ARG A 38 -3.37 -33.87 8.81
CA ARG A 38 -4.28 -33.45 7.72
C ARG A 38 -3.80 -32.19 7.01
N LEU A 39 -3.31 -31.21 7.76
CA LEU A 39 -2.76 -29.97 7.21
C LEU A 39 -1.34 -30.15 6.62
N LYS A 40 -0.70 -31.30 6.87
CA LYS A 40 0.67 -31.58 6.44
C LYS A 40 1.65 -30.49 6.91
N VAL A 41 1.47 -30.04 8.14
CA VAL A 41 2.30 -29.03 8.82
C VAL A 41 3.30 -29.69 9.76
N GLU A 42 4.34 -28.95 10.15
CA GLU A 42 5.45 -29.50 10.93
C GLU A 42 5.13 -29.54 12.42
N PHE A 43 4.46 -28.50 12.94
CA PHE A 43 4.16 -28.35 14.36
C PHE A 43 2.66 -28.25 14.62
N GLU A 44 2.26 -28.61 15.84
CA GLU A 44 0.84 -28.59 16.24
C GLU A 44 0.24 -27.18 16.25
N PHE A 45 1.06 -26.16 16.50
CA PHE A 45 0.63 -24.75 16.51
C PHE A 45 0.66 -24.09 15.13
N ASP A 46 1.15 -24.77 14.09
CA ASP A 46 1.26 -24.20 12.74
C ASP A 46 -0.11 -23.85 12.15
N ALA A 47 -1.18 -24.56 12.53
CA ALA A 47 -2.55 -24.20 12.15
C ALA A 47 -2.92 -22.78 12.62
N LYS A 48 -2.46 -22.38 13.82
CA LYS A 48 -2.67 -21.03 14.35
C LYS A 48 -1.78 -20.01 13.63
N ARG A 49 -0.53 -20.36 13.30
CA ARG A 49 0.35 -19.51 12.49
C ARG A 49 -0.23 -19.20 11.12
N ILE A 50 -0.76 -20.22 10.42
CA ILE A 50 -1.45 -20.05 9.15
C ILE A 50 -2.63 -19.09 9.32
N ARG A 51 -3.45 -19.29 10.37
CA ARG A 51 -4.58 -18.42 10.66
C ARG A 51 -4.14 -16.96 10.88
N SER A 52 -3.11 -16.73 11.69
CA SER A 52 -2.56 -15.39 11.92
C SER A 52 -2.03 -14.74 10.64
N CYS A 53 -1.42 -15.50 9.73
CA CYS A 53 -0.98 -14.96 8.44
C CYS A 53 -2.17 -14.56 7.56
N ILE A 54 -3.24 -15.36 7.57
CA ILE A 54 -4.49 -15.04 6.85
C ILE A 54 -5.11 -13.76 7.40
N ASP A 55 -5.28 -13.69 8.72
CA ASP A 55 -5.87 -12.52 9.37
C ASP A 55 -5.06 -11.26 9.06
N LEU A 56 -3.71 -11.34 9.13
CA LEU A 56 -2.85 -10.20 8.82
C LEU A 56 -2.91 -9.77 7.35
N ILE A 57 -3.04 -10.70 6.40
CA ILE A 57 -3.28 -10.36 4.99
C ILE A 57 -4.62 -9.64 4.84
N GLN A 58 -5.69 -10.13 5.48
CA GLN A 58 -7.03 -9.52 5.39
C GLN A 58 -7.08 -8.14 6.05
N ASP A 59 -6.48 -7.98 7.22
CA ASP A 59 -6.43 -6.71 7.95
C ASP A 59 -5.67 -5.63 7.17
N THR A 60 -4.59 -6.03 6.48
CA THR A 60 -3.77 -5.10 5.67
C THR A 60 -4.41 -4.74 4.34
N GLU A 61 -5.28 -5.59 3.77
CA GLU A 61 -6.04 -5.26 2.56
C GLU A 61 -6.93 -4.02 2.74
N GLY A 62 -7.45 -3.77 3.95
CA GLY A 62 -8.23 -2.56 4.23
C GLY A 62 -7.42 -1.27 4.03
N ALA A 63 -6.16 -1.26 4.47
CA ALA A 63 -5.25 -0.12 4.26
C ALA A 63 -4.86 0.03 2.78
N ILE A 64 -4.61 -1.09 2.09
CA ILE A 64 -4.32 -1.12 0.65
C ILE A 64 -5.49 -0.56 -0.16
N PHE A 65 -6.72 -0.96 0.14
CA PHE A 65 -7.90 -0.40 -0.52
C PHE A 65 -8.09 1.09 -0.24
N SER A 66 -7.91 1.52 1.02
CA SER A 66 -7.99 2.95 1.38
C SER A 66 -6.97 3.79 0.61
N PHE A 67 -5.73 3.30 0.47
CA PHE A 67 -4.71 3.97 -0.33
C PHE A 67 -5.04 3.94 -1.82
N SER A 68 -5.52 2.81 -2.34
CA SER A 68 -5.95 2.68 -3.73
C SER A 68 -7.08 3.64 -4.09
N GLU A 69 -8.02 3.86 -3.17
CA GLU A 69 -9.18 4.71 -3.40
C GLU A 69 -8.83 6.21 -3.25
N TYR A 70 -7.96 6.54 -2.30
CA TYR A 70 -7.79 7.92 -1.85
C TYR A 70 -6.35 8.44 -1.87
N GLY A 71 -5.37 7.66 -2.32
CA GLY A 71 -3.94 8.00 -2.23
C GLY A 71 -3.54 8.32 -0.79
N LEU A 72 -2.79 9.42 -0.60
CA LEU A 72 -2.45 9.99 0.72
C LEU A 72 -3.37 11.15 1.14
N GLN A 73 -4.43 11.46 0.38
CA GLN A 73 -5.39 12.54 0.66
C GLN A 73 -5.70 12.74 2.16
N LYS A 74 -5.71 14.02 2.58
CA LYS A 74 -6.18 14.45 3.90
C LYS A 74 -7.71 14.51 3.89
N PHE A 75 -8.36 13.93 4.89
CA PHE A 75 -9.82 14.00 5.05
C PHE A 75 -10.25 15.06 6.06
N SER A 76 -9.34 15.52 6.93
CA SER A 76 -9.63 16.63 7.84
C SER A 76 -9.38 17.97 7.13
N PHE A 77 -10.46 18.58 6.63
CA PHE A 77 -10.40 19.85 5.91
C PHE A 77 -10.10 21.06 6.81
N ASN A 78 -10.37 20.96 8.12
CA ASN A 78 -10.31 22.07 9.07
C ASN A 78 -8.99 22.14 9.87
N ASN A 79 -8.01 21.30 9.56
CA ASN A 79 -6.76 21.22 10.33
C ASN A 79 -5.59 21.85 9.57
N VAL A 80 -5.21 23.06 10.02
CA VAL A 80 -4.07 23.85 9.51
C VAL A 80 -2.72 23.12 9.69
N ASN A 81 -2.65 22.11 10.58
CA ASN A 81 -1.48 21.25 10.79
C ASN A 81 -1.54 19.91 10.01
N GLY A 82 -2.23 19.88 8.87
CA GLY A 82 -2.66 18.65 8.18
C GLY A 82 -1.57 17.72 7.62
N ASP A 83 -0.29 18.11 7.64
CA ASP A 83 0.80 17.26 7.11
C ASP A 83 0.96 15.97 7.93
N GLY A 84 0.63 16.00 9.22
CA GLY A 84 0.65 14.81 10.07
C GLY A 84 -0.24 13.68 9.52
N GLU A 85 -1.40 14.00 8.93
CA GLU A 85 -2.30 12.99 8.35
C GLU A 85 -1.70 12.32 7.11
N LEU A 86 -1.05 13.09 6.22
CA LEU A 86 -0.32 12.55 5.06
C LEU A 86 0.73 11.54 5.51
N TYR A 87 1.53 11.88 6.53
CA TYR A 87 2.54 10.98 7.08
C TYR A 87 1.96 9.75 7.75
N LEU A 88 0.89 9.90 8.52
CA LEU A 88 0.22 8.75 9.14
C LEU A 88 -0.31 7.78 8.08
N ARG A 89 -0.87 8.30 6.98
CA ARG A 89 -1.32 7.47 5.85
C ARG A 89 -0.15 6.82 5.13
N LEU A 90 0.94 7.56 4.89
CA LEU A 90 2.18 7.04 4.29
C LEU A 90 2.79 5.91 5.13
N TYR A 91 2.99 6.13 6.43
CA TYR A 91 3.49 5.08 7.32
C TYR A 91 2.50 3.92 7.46
N GLY A 92 1.21 4.21 7.48
CA GLY A 92 0.15 3.22 7.50
C GLY A 92 0.25 2.27 6.31
N ILE A 93 0.30 2.80 5.08
CA ILE A 93 0.38 1.97 3.87
C ILE A 93 1.71 1.20 3.78
N LEU A 94 2.84 1.85 4.08
CA LEU A 94 4.14 1.18 4.03
C LEU A 94 4.26 0.06 5.08
N ASN A 95 3.69 0.27 6.28
CA ASN A 95 3.64 -0.78 7.30
C ASN A 95 2.69 -1.91 6.91
N ALA A 96 1.53 -1.60 6.33
CA ALA A 96 0.58 -2.61 5.86
C ALA A 96 1.22 -3.52 4.80
N ILE A 97 1.89 -2.94 3.81
CA ILE A 97 2.63 -3.67 2.77
C ILE A 97 3.71 -4.55 3.40
N TYR A 98 4.51 -4.01 4.33
CA TYR A 98 5.56 -4.77 4.99
C TYR A 98 5.03 -5.95 5.81
N LEU A 99 3.92 -5.76 6.54
CA LEU A 99 3.27 -6.81 7.31
C LEU A 99 2.69 -7.90 6.40
N GLN A 100 2.05 -7.50 5.31
CA GLN A 100 1.46 -8.42 4.33
C GLN A 100 2.55 -9.26 3.63
N LEU A 101 3.64 -8.61 3.19
CA LEU A 101 4.81 -9.27 2.59
C LEU A 101 5.42 -10.33 3.52
N ASN A 102 5.62 -10.00 4.80
CA ASN A 102 6.15 -10.95 5.78
C ASN A 102 5.17 -12.10 6.03
N SER A 103 3.87 -11.84 6.02
CA SER A 103 2.83 -12.87 6.15
C SER A 103 2.85 -13.85 4.98
N ILE A 104 3.03 -13.35 3.76
CA ILE A 104 3.15 -14.21 2.56
C ILE A 104 4.42 -15.06 2.64
N ILE A 105 5.57 -14.49 3.04
CA ILE A 105 6.82 -15.25 3.24
C ILE A 105 6.66 -16.33 4.32
N GLU A 106 5.97 -16.00 5.40
CA GLU A 106 5.70 -16.92 6.51
C GLU A 106 4.78 -18.07 6.07
N LEU A 107 3.80 -17.80 5.19
CA LEU A 107 3.00 -18.86 4.57
C LEU A 107 3.86 -19.87 3.82
N TYR A 108 4.85 -19.44 3.03
CA TYR A 108 5.78 -20.38 2.38
C TYR A 108 6.54 -21.26 3.38
N ASP A 109 6.88 -20.72 4.55
CA ASP A 109 7.59 -21.44 5.60
C ASP A 109 6.70 -22.47 6.31
N VAL A 110 5.58 -22.02 6.86
CA VAL A 110 4.67 -22.86 7.65
C VAL A 110 3.97 -23.90 6.78
N LEU A 111 3.66 -23.54 5.53
CA LEU A 111 3.08 -24.44 4.54
C LEU A 111 4.14 -25.27 3.83
N LYS A 112 5.44 -25.12 4.11
CA LYS A 112 6.53 -25.89 3.46
C LYS A 112 6.44 -25.86 1.92
N ILE A 113 6.16 -24.69 1.35
CA ILE A 113 6.15 -24.48 -0.10
C ILE A 113 7.59 -24.23 -0.56
N PRO A 114 8.09 -24.94 -1.59
CA PRO A 114 9.44 -24.71 -2.09
C PRO A 114 9.59 -23.29 -2.66
N GLY A 115 10.81 -22.78 -2.68
CA GLY A 115 11.10 -21.49 -3.32
C GLY A 115 11.02 -20.26 -2.42
N LYS A 116 10.87 -20.41 -1.08
CA LYS A 116 10.88 -19.29 -0.11
C LYS A 116 12.01 -18.26 -0.37
N LYS A 117 13.24 -18.73 -0.63
CA LYS A 117 14.38 -17.84 -0.91
C LYS A 117 14.16 -16.98 -2.16
N LYS A 118 13.57 -17.54 -3.21
CA LYS A 118 13.24 -16.80 -4.44
C LYS A 118 12.17 -15.75 -4.17
N VAL A 119 11.15 -16.10 -3.39
CA VAL A 119 10.08 -15.17 -2.97
C VAL A 119 10.63 -14.01 -2.16
N ILE A 120 11.50 -14.28 -1.18
CA ILE A 120 12.16 -13.23 -0.39
C ILE A 120 12.95 -12.28 -1.29
N ASN A 121 13.70 -12.82 -2.26
CA ASN A 121 14.49 -11.98 -3.18
C ASN A 121 13.59 -11.13 -4.08
N ARG A 122 12.54 -11.72 -4.69
CA ARG A 122 11.57 -10.98 -5.51
C ARG A 122 10.96 -9.82 -4.74
N PHE A 123 10.62 -10.02 -3.47
CA PHE A 123 10.07 -8.95 -2.63
C PHE A 123 11.09 -7.86 -2.26
N LYS A 124 12.36 -8.22 -2.07
CA LYS A 124 13.44 -7.26 -1.78
C LYS A 124 13.84 -6.41 -2.98
N GLU A 125 13.58 -6.91 -4.19
CA GLU A 125 13.85 -6.22 -5.46
C GLU A 125 12.78 -5.15 -5.79
N LEU A 126 11.65 -5.13 -5.07
CA LEU A 126 10.61 -4.11 -5.27
C LEU A 126 11.02 -2.76 -4.69
N GLU A 127 10.80 -1.69 -5.44
CA GLU A 127 11.06 -0.31 -5.00
C GLU A 127 10.27 0.04 -3.71
N ILE A 128 9.03 -0.47 -3.55
CA ILE A 128 8.26 -0.26 -2.30
C ILE A 128 8.97 -0.77 -1.04
N TYR A 129 9.81 -1.81 -1.18
CA TYR A 129 10.58 -2.37 -0.07
C TYR A 129 11.72 -1.42 0.33
N GLU A 130 12.38 -0.82 -0.66
CA GLU A 130 13.36 0.24 -0.44
C GLU A 130 12.68 1.46 0.19
N ILE A 131 11.59 1.95 -0.40
CA ILE A 131 10.81 3.07 0.12
C ILE A 131 10.49 2.84 1.59
N ARG A 132 9.96 1.69 1.97
CA ARG A 132 9.66 1.39 3.37
C ARG A 132 10.90 1.47 4.26
N ASN A 133 12.06 1.01 3.81
CA ASN A 133 13.29 1.05 4.61
C ASN A 133 13.91 2.46 4.71
N VAL A 134 13.74 3.27 3.67
CA VAL A 134 14.20 4.66 3.61
C VAL A 134 13.27 5.56 4.44
N VAL A 135 11.96 5.44 4.21
CA VAL A 135 10.90 6.30 4.75
C VAL A 135 10.47 5.87 6.15
N ALA A 136 10.04 4.62 6.31
CA ALA A 136 9.33 4.22 7.54
C ALA A 136 10.27 3.87 8.69
N SER A 137 11.52 3.49 8.40
CA SER A 137 12.47 3.14 9.47
C SER A 137 13.34 4.29 9.97
N HIS A 138 13.14 5.54 9.49
CA HIS A 138 13.88 6.75 9.90
C HIS A 138 15.35 6.44 10.21
N THR A 139 15.98 5.68 9.32
CA THR A 139 17.21 4.99 9.69
C THR A 139 18.32 6.01 9.70
N VAL A 140 18.69 6.46 10.90
CA VAL A 140 19.95 7.17 11.16
C VAL A 140 21.19 6.30 10.85
N ASN A 141 20.96 5.02 10.52
CA ASN A 141 21.96 3.99 10.22
C ASN A 141 21.49 3.09 9.03
N TYR A 142 21.11 3.69 7.91
CA TYR A 142 20.81 2.95 6.68
C TYR A 142 22.11 2.38 6.11
N MET A 143 22.15 1.07 5.85
CA MET A 143 23.28 0.46 5.15
C MET A 143 23.07 0.66 3.65
N ASP A 144 23.71 1.68 3.11
CA ASP A 144 23.67 1.95 1.68
C ASP A 144 24.58 0.96 0.95
N SER A 145 23.97 0.07 0.16
CA SER A 145 24.71 -0.86 -0.70
C SER A 145 25.21 -0.19 -1.98
N GLU A 146 24.69 1.00 -2.29
CA GLU A 146 25.16 1.80 -3.41
C GLU A 146 26.38 2.63 -2.99
N ASN A 147 27.38 2.73 -3.86
CA ASN A 147 28.66 3.43 -3.64
C ASN A 147 28.51 4.98 -3.51
N ILE A 148 27.37 5.47 -3.02
CA ILE A 148 27.07 6.88 -2.86
C ILE A 148 27.69 7.41 -1.56
N SER A 149 27.86 6.54 -0.56
CA SER A 149 28.60 6.87 0.65
C SER A 149 30.11 7.02 0.35
N PRO A 150 30.76 8.11 0.79
CA PRO A 150 32.20 8.27 0.69
C PRO A 150 32.94 7.05 1.26
N LYS A 151 34.05 6.64 0.64
CA LYS A 151 34.87 5.50 1.08
C LYS A 151 35.17 5.60 2.57
N GLY A 152 34.64 4.68 3.38
CA GLY A 152 34.81 4.63 4.83
C GLY A 152 33.53 4.85 5.64
N PHE A 153 32.43 5.30 5.01
CA PHE A 153 31.11 5.40 5.64
C PHE A 153 30.25 4.19 5.25
N SER A 154 29.84 3.38 6.23
CA SER A 154 28.96 2.22 6.05
C SER A 154 27.51 2.49 6.43
N LYS A 155 27.21 3.74 6.82
CA LYS A 155 25.93 4.17 7.39
C LYS A 155 25.57 5.54 6.83
N ASN A 156 24.40 5.61 6.21
CA ASN A 156 23.78 6.83 5.70
C ASN A 156 22.47 7.08 6.48
N PHE A 157 21.86 8.25 6.31
CA PHE A 157 20.52 8.52 6.81
C PHE A 157 19.70 9.22 5.73
N PHE A 158 18.40 8.98 5.73
CA PHE A 158 17.49 9.58 4.76
C PHE A 158 16.42 10.43 5.46
N ARG A 159 16.06 11.54 4.80
CA ARG A 159 14.96 12.42 5.20
C ARG A 159 14.02 12.58 4.02
N ILE A 160 12.71 12.40 4.25
CA ILE A 160 11.72 12.78 3.25
C ILE A 160 11.64 14.30 3.19
N THR A 161 11.67 14.84 1.98
CA THR A 161 11.39 16.25 1.78
C THR A 161 9.88 16.47 1.87
N GLN A 162 9.44 16.96 3.02
CA GLN A 162 8.00 17.06 3.33
C GLN A 162 7.20 17.87 2.32
N MET A 163 7.86 18.88 1.73
CA MET A 163 7.32 19.81 0.75
C MET A 163 6.94 19.15 -0.58
N PHE A 164 7.44 17.94 -0.87
CA PHE A 164 7.16 17.20 -2.10
C PHE A 164 6.17 16.05 -1.91
N LEU A 165 5.70 15.78 -0.68
CA LEU A 165 4.73 14.72 -0.44
C LEU A 165 3.32 15.18 -0.84
N THR A 166 2.81 14.65 -1.95
CA THR A 166 1.48 15.00 -2.46
C THR A 166 0.43 13.95 -2.10
N ALA A 167 -0.84 14.34 -2.15
CA ALA A 167 -1.96 13.41 -1.97
C ALA A 167 -1.98 12.29 -3.02
N LYS A 168 -1.44 12.55 -4.21
CA LYS A 168 -1.36 11.58 -5.31
C LYS A 168 -0.22 10.58 -5.14
N SER A 169 0.81 10.96 -4.39
CA SER A 169 1.99 10.12 -4.12
C SER A 169 2.72 9.62 -5.37
N GLU A 170 2.67 10.41 -6.44
CA GLU A 170 3.36 10.16 -7.72
C GLU A 170 4.82 10.62 -7.67
N GLU A 171 5.11 11.61 -6.83
CA GLU A 171 6.45 12.16 -6.61
C GLU A 171 6.73 12.15 -5.10
N MET A 172 7.82 11.50 -4.70
CA MET A 172 8.32 11.54 -3.35
C MET A 172 9.84 11.56 -3.37
N ASN A 173 10.42 12.55 -2.70
CA ASN A 173 11.87 12.71 -2.66
C ASN A 173 12.42 12.36 -1.27
N ALA A 174 13.48 11.57 -1.26
CA ALA A 174 14.29 11.31 -0.08
C ALA A 174 15.69 11.90 -0.30
N VAL A 175 16.15 12.69 0.67
CA VAL A 175 17.47 13.29 0.68
C VAL A 175 18.34 12.58 1.70
N ASP A 176 19.51 12.14 1.26
CA ASP A 176 20.46 11.43 2.12
C ASP A 176 21.34 12.38 2.94
N GLY A 177 22.30 11.84 3.71
CA GLY A 177 23.23 12.63 4.52
C GLY A 177 24.29 13.39 3.71
N PHE A 178 24.33 13.19 2.39
CA PHE A 178 25.29 13.77 1.44
C PHE A 178 24.62 14.64 0.38
N ASP A 179 23.36 15.05 0.63
CA ASP A 179 22.54 15.88 -0.26
C ASP A 179 22.18 15.22 -1.61
N ASN A 180 22.29 13.89 -1.72
CA ASN A 180 21.77 13.16 -2.88
C ASN A 180 20.25 13.00 -2.76
N VAL A 181 19.55 13.27 -3.87
CA VAL A 181 18.10 13.12 -3.97
C VAL A 181 17.78 11.78 -4.63
N ARG A 182 16.96 10.97 -3.98
CA ARG A 182 16.28 9.81 -4.57
C ARG A 182 14.81 10.16 -4.77
N GLU A 183 14.33 9.97 -5.99
CA GLU A 183 12.93 10.21 -6.36
C GLU A 183 12.21 8.87 -6.46
N TYR A 184 11.00 8.81 -5.92
CA TYR A 184 10.17 7.61 -5.90
C TYR A 184 8.77 7.93 -6.40
N ASN A 185 8.18 6.97 -7.12
CA ASN A 185 6.76 6.99 -7.42
C ASN A 185 6.05 5.94 -6.56
N LEU A 186 5.56 6.37 -5.40
CA LEU A 186 4.94 5.46 -4.42
C LEU A 186 3.73 4.73 -5.01
N TYR A 187 2.92 5.41 -5.83
CA TYR A 187 1.73 4.80 -6.44
C TYR A 187 2.09 3.66 -7.41
N ASN A 188 3.05 3.87 -8.31
CA ASN A 188 3.53 2.83 -9.22
C ASN A 188 4.18 1.67 -8.45
N SER A 189 5.03 1.97 -7.47
CA SER A 189 5.61 1.00 -6.54
C SER A 189 4.54 0.15 -5.83
N PHE A 190 3.44 0.79 -5.40
CA PHE A 190 2.29 0.13 -4.79
C PHE A 190 1.57 -0.80 -5.77
N LEU A 191 1.32 -0.36 -7.01
CA LEU A 191 0.66 -1.18 -8.02
C LEU A 191 1.52 -2.41 -8.37
N GLU A 192 2.82 -2.22 -8.54
CA GLU A 192 3.76 -3.32 -8.79
C GLU A 192 3.76 -4.33 -7.65
N TYR A 193 3.82 -3.85 -6.40
CA TYR A 193 3.70 -4.70 -5.22
C TYR A 193 2.42 -5.53 -5.22
N ASN A 194 1.28 -4.91 -5.51
CA ASN A 194 0.00 -5.61 -5.52
C ASN A 194 -0.04 -6.72 -6.56
N ARG A 195 0.46 -6.45 -7.77
CA ARG A 195 0.60 -7.47 -8.82
C ARG A 195 1.50 -8.62 -8.37
N VAL A 196 2.71 -8.32 -7.89
CA VAL A 196 3.70 -9.35 -7.51
C VAL A 196 3.25 -10.17 -6.29
N SER A 197 2.64 -9.53 -5.30
CA SER A 197 2.10 -10.21 -4.11
C SER A 197 0.95 -11.16 -4.46
N GLU A 198 0.09 -10.78 -5.42
CA GLU A 198 -0.97 -11.64 -5.94
C GLU A 198 -0.43 -12.89 -6.64
N GLU A 199 0.57 -12.75 -7.51
CA GLU A 199 1.22 -13.89 -8.16
C GLU A 199 1.79 -14.87 -7.13
N ILE A 200 2.58 -14.34 -6.20
CA ILE A 200 3.28 -15.14 -5.20
C ILE A 200 2.29 -15.87 -4.28
N LEU A 201 1.21 -15.18 -3.89
CA LEU A 201 0.17 -15.77 -3.05
C LEU A 201 -0.65 -16.80 -3.84
N TYR A 202 -1.00 -16.52 -5.09
CA TYR A 202 -1.72 -17.45 -5.97
C TYR A 202 -0.95 -18.77 -6.10
N ASP A 203 0.35 -18.68 -6.37
CA ASP A 203 1.24 -19.84 -6.44
C ASP A 203 1.27 -20.59 -5.11
N CYS A 204 1.42 -19.87 -3.99
CA CYS A 204 1.45 -20.47 -2.65
C CYS A 204 0.17 -21.26 -2.35
N VAL A 205 -0.98 -20.63 -2.57
CA VAL A 205 -2.30 -21.21 -2.29
C VAL A 205 -2.58 -22.39 -3.19
N THR A 206 -2.30 -22.28 -4.49
CA THR A 206 -2.51 -23.37 -5.45
C THR A 206 -1.66 -24.59 -5.09
N ASN A 207 -0.36 -24.41 -4.84
CA ASN A 207 0.53 -25.50 -4.45
C ASN A 207 0.08 -26.14 -3.13
N TYR A 208 -0.35 -25.35 -2.15
CA TYR A 208 -0.82 -25.87 -0.87
C TYR A 208 -2.15 -26.63 -1.00
N PHE A 209 -3.10 -26.08 -1.76
CA PHE A 209 -4.41 -26.68 -2.00
C PHE A 209 -4.26 -28.06 -2.64
N GLU A 210 -3.50 -28.17 -3.72
CA GLU A 210 -3.24 -29.45 -4.41
C GLU A 210 -2.56 -30.46 -3.49
N ARG A 211 -1.75 -30.00 -2.55
CA ARG A 211 -1.10 -30.87 -1.58
C ARG A 211 -2.09 -31.43 -0.56
N ILE A 212 -3.08 -30.68 -0.10
CA ILE A 212 -4.02 -31.14 0.94
C ILE A 212 -5.25 -31.82 0.34
N ILE A 213 -5.79 -31.27 -0.74
CA ILE A 213 -7.05 -31.68 -1.33
C ILE A 213 -6.75 -32.43 -2.62
N ILE A 214 -6.81 -33.75 -2.54
CA ILE A 214 -6.52 -34.67 -3.66
C ILE A 214 -7.60 -34.57 -4.75
N ASN A 215 -8.82 -34.15 -4.40
CA ASN A 215 -9.92 -34.09 -5.33
C ASN A 215 -9.85 -32.82 -6.19
N LYS A 216 -9.49 -32.99 -7.48
CA LYS A 216 -9.38 -31.90 -8.45
C LYS A 216 -10.70 -31.19 -8.77
N THR A 217 -11.82 -31.91 -8.88
CA THR A 217 -13.11 -31.24 -9.15
C THR A 217 -13.47 -30.27 -8.04
N LYS A 218 -13.10 -30.60 -6.79
CA LYS A 218 -13.31 -29.71 -5.65
C LYS A 218 -12.49 -28.41 -5.71
N ARG A 219 -11.32 -28.45 -6.37
CA ARG A 219 -10.54 -27.24 -6.63
C ARG A 219 -11.32 -26.33 -7.56
N ASP A 220 -11.73 -26.87 -8.70
CA ASP A 220 -12.38 -26.10 -9.75
C ASP A 220 -13.71 -25.53 -9.24
N ASP A 221 -14.47 -26.31 -8.45
CA ASP A 221 -15.70 -25.84 -7.79
C ASP A 221 -15.44 -24.66 -6.85
N LEU A 222 -14.42 -24.72 -6.00
CA LEU A 222 -14.10 -23.66 -5.04
C LEU A 222 -13.53 -22.43 -5.72
N PHE A 223 -12.62 -22.61 -6.67
CA PHE A 223 -12.04 -21.51 -7.43
C PHE A 223 -13.14 -20.80 -8.23
N SER A 224 -14.06 -21.54 -8.85
CA SER A 224 -15.23 -20.96 -9.52
C SER A 224 -16.17 -20.25 -8.54
N HIS A 225 -16.41 -20.84 -7.36
CA HIS A 225 -17.26 -20.23 -6.33
C HIS A 225 -16.73 -18.88 -5.82
N TYR A 226 -15.40 -18.74 -5.73
CA TYR A 226 -14.74 -17.49 -5.35
C TYR A 226 -14.31 -16.64 -6.53
N GLU A 227 -14.74 -16.99 -7.76
CA GLU A 227 -14.42 -16.27 -8.99
C GLU A 227 -12.90 -16.08 -9.20
N ILE A 228 -12.15 -17.18 -9.04
CA ILE A 228 -10.70 -17.25 -9.27
C ILE A 228 -10.47 -18.02 -10.57
N ASN A 229 -10.54 -17.31 -11.70
CA ASN A 229 -10.37 -17.87 -13.04
C ASN A 229 -8.91 -17.78 -13.52
N GLY A 230 -8.00 -18.42 -12.77
CA GLY A 230 -6.56 -18.28 -13.01
C GLY A 230 -5.98 -17.06 -12.30
N LEU A 231 -4.85 -16.56 -12.82
CA LEU A 231 -4.19 -15.37 -12.30
C LEU A 231 -4.73 -14.13 -13.03
N GLU A 232 -5.89 -13.65 -12.57
CA GLU A 232 -6.48 -12.39 -13.00
C GLU A 232 -6.22 -11.34 -11.91
N HIS A 233 -5.33 -10.40 -12.20
CA HIS A 233 -4.94 -9.36 -11.24
C HIS A 233 -6.12 -8.47 -10.88
N PHE A 234 -6.23 -8.11 -9.60
CA PHE A 234 -7.19 -7.10 -9.21
C PHE A 234 -6.73 -5.74 -9.72
N ASN A 235 -7.60 -5.04 -10.46
CA ASN A 235 -7.29 -3.70 -10.95
C ASN A 235 -7.49 -2.69 -9.82
N TYR A 236 -6.44 -2.40 -9.07
CA TYR A 236 -6.44 -1.39 -8.00
C TYR A 236 -6.66 0.03 -8.56
N GLU A 237 -6.26 0.33 -9.80
CA GLU A 237 -6.41 1.66 -10.39
C GLU A 237 -7.88 2.06 -10.59
N ILE A 238 -8.79 1.10 -10.82
CA ILE A 238 -10.22 1.40 -10.98
C ILE A 238 -10.84 2.00 -9.72
N LEU A 239 -10.19 1.82 -8.56
CA LEU A 239 -10.66 2.37 -7.30
C LEU A 239 -10.29 3.84 -7.14
N TYR A 240 -9.36 4.36 -7.93
CA TYR A 240 -8.77 5.68 -7.70
C TYR A 240 -9.80 6.80 -7.83
N LYS A 241 -10.10 7.47 -6.71
CA LYS A 241 -11.07 8.58 -6.62
C LYS A 241 -10.44 9.88 -6.11
N ASN A 242 -9.12 9.91 -5.91
CA ASN A 242 -8.42 11.08 -5.37
C ASN A 242 -8.74 12.37 -6.15
N ASP A 243 -8.68 12.32 -7.49
CA ASP A 243 -8.97 13.47 -8.35
C ASP A 243 -10.42 13.97 -8.24
N LYS A 244 -11.37 13.06 -7.97
CA LYS A 244 -12.76 13.46 -7.73
C LYS A 244 -12.87 14.20 -6.39
N LEU A 245 -12.30 13.63 -5.32
CA LEU A 245 -12.33 14.25 -4.00
C LEU A 245 -11.62 15.62 -3.97
N TYR A 246 -10.51 15.74 -4.71
CA TYR A 246 -9.82 17.00 -4.86
C TYR A 246 -10.69 18.06 -5.54
N ARG A 247 -11.37 17.70 -6.64
CA ARG A 247 -12.32 18.59 -7.32
C ARG A 247 -13.51 18.97 -6.43
N ASP A 248 -14.09 18.00 -5.73
CA ASP A 248 -15.20 18.25 -4.81
C ASP A 248 -14.78 19.23 -3.69
N ARG A 249 -13.54 19.10 -3.18
CA ARG A 249 -12.98 20.06 -2.21
C ARG A 249 -12.83 21.47 -2.80
N LEU A 250 -12.29 21.59 -4.01
CA LEU A 250 -12.13 22.90 -4.65
C LEU A 250 -13.48 23.58 -4.87
N ASN A 251 -14.51 22.81 -5.23
CA ASN A 251 -15.87 23.33 -5.34
C ASN A 251 -16.39 23.84 -4.00
N ASN A 252 -16.23 23.08 -2.91
CA ASN A 252 -16.65 23.51 -1.57
C ASN A 252 -15.93 24.80 -1.12
N ILE A 253 -14.61 24.90 -1.33
CA ILE A 253 -13.86 26.12 -1.02
C ILE A 253 -14.37 27.30 -1.86
N SER A 254 -14.67 27.08 -3.14
CA SER A 254 -15.25 28.12 -3.99
C SER A 254 -16.64 28.55 -3.52
N GLU A 255 -17.45 27.65 -2.97
CA GLU A 255 -18.75 27.98 -2.39
C GLU A 255 -18.60 28.75 -1.07
N GLU A 256 -17.68 28.34 -0.19
CA GLU A 256 -17.37 29.05 1.06
C GLU A 256 -16.89 30.48 0.79
N LEU A 257 -15.96 30.68 -0.16
CA LEU A 257 -15.48 32.01 -0.54
C LEU A 257 -16.58 32.89 -1.14
N LYS A 258 -17.50 32.31 -1.92
CA LYS A 258 -18.66 33.06 -2.43
C LYS A 258 -19.61 33.48 -1.31
N MET A 259 -19.81 32.64 -0.30
CA MET A 259 -20.63 33.00 0.86
C MET A 259 -19.97 34.10 1.70
N GLU A 260 -18.64 34.05 1.89
CA GLU A 260 -17.88 35.12 2.55
C GLU A 260 -17.94 36.42 1.73
N ASP A 261 -17.81 36.36 0.40
CA ASP A 261 -17.92 37.51 -0.49
C ASP A 261 -19.34 38.09 -0.50
N GLU A 262 -20.41 37.28 -0.48
CA GLU A 262 -21.79 37.77 -0.35
C GLU A 262 -22.05 38.45 1.01
N GLU A 263 -21.44 37.95 2.09
CA GLU A 263 -21.49 38.56 3.43
C GLU A 263 -20.67 39.88 3.49
N PHE A 264 -19.60 39.99 2.68
CA PHE A 264 -18.74 41.17 2.58
C PHE A 264 -19.25 42.23 1.58
N ASP A 265 -19.89 41.83 0.48
CA ASP A 265 -20.52 42.70 -0.53
C ASP A 265 -21.78 43.38 0.01
N GLU A 266 -22.47 42.74 0.97
CA GLU A 266 -23.51 43.42 1.77
C GLU A 266 -22.93 44.60 2.58
N GLU A 267 -21.62 44.61 2.90
CA GLU A 267 -20.94 45.70 3.60
C GLU A 267 -20.12 46.64 2.68
N MET A 268 -19.57 46.17 1.55
CA MET A 268 -18.84 46.99 0.56
C MET A 268 -18.91 46.42 -0.86
N ASN A 269 -19.76 47.02 -1.68
CA ASN A 269 -20.02 46.77 -3.12
C ASN A 269 -18.76 46.61 -4.03
N VAL A 270 -18.20 45.40 -4.17
CA VAL A 270 -17.10 45.07 -5.12
C VAL A 270 -17.26 43.65 -5.70
N ASP A 271 -17.63 43.57 -6.98
CA ASP A 271 -17.85 42.34 -7.76
C ASP A 271 -16.60 41.41 -7.85
N SER A 272 -16.66 40.21 -7.24
CA SER A 272 -15.53 39.27 -7.08
C SER A 272 -15.76 37.83 -7.60
N ASN A 273 -16.14 37.63 -8.86
CA ASN A 273 -16.20 36.26 -9.43
C ASN A 273 -14.80 35.66 -9.71
N ILE A 274 -14.30 34.80 -8.81
CA ILE A 274 -13.10 33.96 -9.02
C ILE A 274 -13.50 32.60 -9.63
N SER A 275 -12.85 32.19 -10.73
CA SER A 275 -13.08 30.89 -11.40
C SER A 275 -12.21 29.78 -10.82
N ILE A 276 -12.64 28.51 -10.97
CA ILE A 276 -11.90 27.31 -10.52
C ILE A 276 -10.50 27.24 -11.14
N GLU A 277 -10.36 27.63 -12.41
CA GLU A 277 -9.08 27.69 -13.11
C GLU A 277 -8.10 28.67 -12.43
N LYS A 278 -8.60 29.83 -11.96
CA LYS A 278 -7.78 30.79 -11.19
C LYS A 278 -7.39 30.27 -9.81
N LEU A 279 -8.24 29.49 -9.15
CA LEU A 279 -7.91 28.85 -7.87
C LEU A 279 -6.80 27.81 -8.03
N GLN A 280 -6.85 27.03 -9.12
CA GLN A 280 -5.78 26.09 -9.47
C GLN A 280 -4.47 26.82 -9.75
N ASP A 281 -4.50 27.87 -10.59
CA ASP A 281 -3.32 28.68 -10.87
C ASP A 281 -2.72 29.29 -9.59
N LEU A 282 -3.54 29.87 -8.70
CA LEU A 282 -3.05 30.47 -7.44
C LEU A 282 -2.36 29.45 -6.53
N LEU A 283 -2.92 28.24 -6.41
CA LEU A 283 -2.34 27.17 -5.59
C LEU A 283 -1.06 26.59 -6.22
N GLU A 284 -0.97 26.53 -7.54
CA GLU A 284 0.22 26.05 -8.26
C GLU A 284 1.35 27.10 -8.29
N THR A 285 1.01 28.39 -8.39
CA THR A 285 1.98 29.50 -8.45
C THR A 285 2.80 29.60 -7.15
N ASP A 286 2.18 29.35 -6.00
CA ASP A 286 2.85 29.32 -4.69
C ASP A 286 3.88 28.17 -4.59
N VAL A 287 3.62 27.04 -5.25
CA VAL A 287 4.54 25.88 -5.28
C VAL A 287 5.72 26.12 -6.24
N THR A 288 5.49 26.75 -7.39
CA THR A 288 6.56 27.07 -8.36
C THR A 288 7.51 28.17 -7.88
N SER A 289 7.01 29.19 -7.18
CA SER A 289 7.85 30.26 -6.64
C SER A 289 8.87 29.78 -5.58
N PHE A 290 8.59 28.62 -4.97
CA PHE A 290 9.50 27.92 -4.06
C PHE A 290 10.54 27.07 -4.79
N LYS A 291 10.20 26.42 -5.92
CA LYS A 291 11.15 25.61 -6.72
C LYS A 291 12.29 26.47 -7.29
N GLU A 292 12.02 27.72 -7.68
CA GLU A 292 13.07 28.64 -8.18
C GLU A 292 14.05 29.11 -7.09
N LYS A 293 13.68 29.05 -5.80
CA LYS A 293 14.57 29.44 -4.69
C LYS A 293 15.50 28.33 -4.21
N VAL A 294 15.35 27.10 -4.71
CA VAL A 294 16.12 25.91 -4.27
C VAL A 294 17.05 25.38 -5.38
N THR A 295 17.40 26.20 -6.38
CA THR A 295 18.51 25.85 -7.28
C THR A 295 19.84 26.15 -6.58
N PRO A 296 20.74 25.16 -6.41
CA PRO A 296 22.06 25.42 -5.83
C PRO A 296 22.88 26.30 -6.79
N PRO A 297 23.75 27.19 -6.26
CA PRO A 297 24.56 28.05 -7.11
C PRO A 297 25.47 27.21 -8.00
N ASN A 298 25.42 27.48 -9.31
CA ASN A 298 26.34 26.91 -10.29
C ASN A 298 27.78 27.12 -9.81
N LYS A 299 28.49 26.01 -9.55
CA LYS A 299 29.92 26.03 -9.22
C LYS A 299 30.69 26.37 -10.50
N SER A 300 31.17 27.61 -10.57
CA SER A 300 32.28 28.06 -11.42
C SER A 300 33.62 27.60 -10.86
#